data_AF-A0AAW8ARU1-F1
#
_entry.id   AF-A0AAW8ARU1-F1
#
_cell.length_a   1.000
_cell.length_b   1.000
_cell.length_c   1.000
_cell.angle_alpha   90.00
_cell.angle_beta   90.00
_cell.angle_gamma   90.00
#
_symmetry.space_group_name_H-M   'P 1'
#
loop_
_entity.id
_entity.type
_entity.pdbx_description
1 polymer ?
#
loop_
_entity_poly.entity_id
_entity_poly.type
_entity_poly.pdbx_seq_one_letter_code
_entity_poly.pdbx_strand_id
1 'polypeptide(L)'
;VVLGRNGSDYSAAVLAACLRADCCEIWTDVDGVYTCDPRQVPDARLLKSMSYQEAMELSYFGAKVLHPRTIAPIAQFQIPCLIKNT
;
A
#
# COMPACT_ATOMS: atom_id res chain seq x y z
N VAL A 1 5.84 21.17 -10.63
CA VAL A 1 5.80 20.56 -9.27
C VAL A 1 5.64 19.06 -9.44
N VAL A 2 6.33 18.24 -8.65
CA VAL A 2 6.20 16.77 -8.66
C VAL A 2 5.88 16.27 -7.25
N LEU A 3 5.20 15.13 -7.13
CA LEU A 3 4.74 14.57 -5.85
C LEU A 3 5.84 13.78 -5.10
N GLY A 4 7.00 13.55 -5.75
CA GLY A 4 8.11 12.78 -5.21
C GLY A 4 7.95 11.27 -5.38
N ARG A 5 8.70 10.49 -4.58
CA ARG A 5 8.69 9.02 -4.62
C ARG A 5 7.28 8.46 -4.38
N ASN A 6 6.91 7.45 -5.18
CA ASN A 6 5.58 6.83 -5.22
C ASN A 6 4.44 7.85 -5.47
N GLY A 7 4.72 8.87 -6.29
CA GLY A 7 3.75 9.92 -6.61
C GLY A 7 2.52 9.41 -7.37
N SER A 8 2.64 8.32 -8.14
CA SER A 8 1.51 7.63 -8.79
C SER A 8 0.53 7.08 -7.76
N ASP A 9 1.04 6.32 -6.79
CA ASP A 9 0.23 5.67 -5.76
C ASP A 9 -0.44 6.73 -4.90
N TYR A 10 0.31 7.79 -4.55
CA TYR A 10 -0.24 8.93 -3.82
C TYR A 10 -1.35 9.62 -4.61
N SER A 11 -1.18 9.83 -5.92
CA SER A 11 -2.23 10.39 -6.77
C SER A 11 -3.48 9.50 -6.78
N ALA A 12 -3.31 8.18 -6.90
CA ALA A 12 -4.43 7.23 -6.86
C ALA A 12 -5.18 7.29 -5.51
N ALA A 13 -4.45 7.31 -4.39
CA ALA A 13 -5.04 7.41 -3.06
C ALA A 13 -5.81 8.74 -2.85
N VAL A 14 -5.26 9.85 -3.32
CA VAL A 14 -5.93 11.16 -3.25
C VAL A 14 -7.19 11.17 -4.13
N LEU A 15 -7.12 10.64 -5.35
CA LEU A 15 -8.28 10.56 -6.23
C LEU A 15 -9.37 9.66 -5.64
N ALA A 16 -9.01 8.50 -5.08
CA ALA A 16 -9.94 7.62 -4.39
C ALA A 16 -10.64 8.34 -3.23
N ALA A 17 -9.88 9.09 -2.42
CA ALA A 17 -10.42 9.91 -1.34
C ALA A 17 -11.38 11.01 -1.84
N CYS A 18 -11.00 11.75 -2.90
CA CYS A 18 -11.83 12.80 -3.49
C CYS A 18 -13.15 12.26 -4.07
N LEU A 19 -13.11 11.07 -4.68
CA LEU A 19 -14.27 10.45 -5.32
C LEU A 19 -15.09 9.60 -4.35
N ARG A 20 -14.63 9.40 -3.10
CA ARG A 20 -15.18 8.41 -2.16
C ARG A 20 -15.33 7.03 -2.83
N ALA A 21 -14.26 6.60 -3.50
CA ALA A 21 -14.24 5.32 -4.19
C ALA A 21 -14.44 4.16 -3.22
N ASP A 22 -15.05 3.07 -3.70
CA ASP A 22 -15.25 1.85 -2.91
C ASP A 22 -13.93 1.16 -2.55
N CYS A 23 -12.88 1.34 -3.37
CA CYS A 23 -11.53 0.87 -3.10
C CYS A 23 -10.47 1.66 -3.89
N CYS A 24 -9.22 1.57 -3.42
CA CYS A 24 -8.04 2.01 -4.15
C CYS A 24 -7.18 0.80 -4.49
N GLU A 25 -6.98 0.52 -5.77
CA GLU A 25 -6.15 -0.61 -6.20
C GLU A 25 -4.77 -0.13 -6.66
N ILE A 26 -3.73 -0.76 -6.13
CA ILE A 26 -2.34 -0.54 -6.52
C ILE A 26 -1.85 -1.81 -7.21
N TRP A 27 -1.60 -1.71 -8.50
CA TRP A 27 -1.10 -2.81 -9.34
C TRP A 27 0.42 -2.71 -9.46
N THR A 28 1.12 -3.77 -9.04
CA THR A 28 2.59 -3.84 -8.94
C THR A 28 3.07 -5.24 -9.36
N ASP A 29 4.37 -5.49 -9.27
CA ASP A 29 5.04 -6.76 -9.56
C ASP A 29 5.10 -7.76 -8.38
N VAL A 30 4.34 -7.50 -7.32
CA VAL A 30 4.24 -8.34 -6.13
C VAL A 30 2.79 -8.62 -5.78
N ASP A 31 2.52 -9.81 -5.24
CA ASP A 31 1.17 -10.24 -4.86
C ASP A 31 0.61 -9.48 -3.64
N GLY A 32 1.45 -8.72 -2.94
CA GLY A 32 1.09 -7.98 -1.75
C GLY A 32 2.22 -7.93 -0.73
N VAL A 33 1.83 -7.85 0.55
CA VAL A 33 2.77 -7.80 1.67
C VAL A 33 2.95 -9.21 2.24
N TYR A 34 4.19 -9.62 2.44
CA TYR A 34 4.54 -10.90 3.07
C TYR A 34 4.93 -10.70 4.54
N THR A 35 4.86 -11.77 5.35
CA THR A 35 5.28 -11.77 6.77
C THR A 35 6.74 -11.35 6.98
N CYS A 36 7.59 -11.64 5.99
CA CYS A 36 9.00 -11.31 5.92
C CYS A 36 9.44 -11.32 4.44
N ASP A 37 10.68 -10.94 4.14
CA ASP A 37 11.19 -10.98 2.76
C ASP A 37 11.29 -12.43 2.26
N PRO A 38 10.47 -12.83 1.25
CA PRO A 38 10.45 -14.21 0.73
C PRO A 38 11.77 -14.61 0.07
N ARG A 39 12.63 -13.64 -0.29
CA ARG A 39 13.97 -13.91 -0.85
C ARG A 39 14.96 -14.37 0.21
N GLN A 40 14.68 -14.10 1.48
CA GLN A 40 15.53 -14.45 2.61
C GLN A 40 14.93 -15.60 3.44
N VAL A 41 13.60 -15.68 3.51
CA VAL A 41 12.87 -16.69 4.29
C VAL A 41 11.92 -17.46 3.38
N PRO A 42 12.21 -18.72 3.03
CA PRO A 42 11.38 -19.53 2.12
C PRO A 42 9.94 -19.75 2.59
N ASP A 43 9.73 -19.78 3.91
CA ASP A 43 8.42 -19.98 4.53
C ASP A 43 7.60 -18.68 4.68
N ALA A 44 8.04 -17.58 4.08
CA ALA A 44 7.31 -16.31 4.10
C ALA A 44 5.90 -16.48 3.51
N ARG A 45 4.89 -15.94 4.20
CA ARG A 45 3.49 -16.08 3.80
C ARG A 45 2.91 -14.75 3.38
N LEU A 46 2.10 -14.76 2.33
CA LEU A 46 1.32 -13.59 1.92
C LEU A 46 0.30 -13.24 3.01
N LEU A 47 0.27 -11.98 3.42
CA LEU A 47 -0.71 -11.46 4.35
C LEU A 47 -2.04 -11.23 3.62
N LYS A 48 -3.13 -11.80 4.14
CA LYS A 48 -4.47 -11.63 3.56
C LYS A 48 -5.02 -10.21 3.75
N SER A 49 -4.67 -9.57 4.86
CA SER A 49 -5.10 -8.24 5.23
C SER A 49 -4.18 -7.69 6.30
N MET A 50 -4.09 -6.36 6.38
CA MET A 50 -3.41 -5.68 7.47
C MET A 50 -4.09 -4.34 7.76
N SER A 51 -3.95 -3.84 8.98
CA SER A 51 -4.46 -2.52 9.36
C SER A 51 -3.64 -1.41 8.73
N TYR A 52 -4.22 -0.22 8.58
CA TYR A 52 -3.49 0.96 8.11
C TYR A 52 -2.30 1.30 9.02
N GLN A 53 -2.43 1.08 10.33
CA GLN A 53 -1.36 1.33 11.28
C GLN A 53 -0.16 0.41 11.03
N GLU A 54 -0.40 -0.90 10.92
CA GLU A 54 0.67 -1.86 10.58
C GLU A 54 1.31 -1.53 9.22
N ALA A 55 0.50 -1.13 8.23
CA ALA A 55 0.99 -0.76 6.91
C ALA A 55 1.89 0.48 6.97
N MET A 56 1.54 1.49 7.77
CA MET A 56 2.38 2.67 7.98
C MET A 56 3.69 2.34 8.67
N GLU A 57 3.67 1.52 9.72
CA GLU A 57 4.86 1.06 10.44
C GLU A 57 5.80 0.29 9.50
N LEU A 58 5.27 -0.70 8.76
CA LEU A 58 6.08 -1.45 7.78
C LEU A 58 6.70 -0.54 6.72
N SER A 59 5.90 0.40 6.20
CA SER A 59 6.35 1.36 5.19
C SER A 59 7.44 2.29 5.73
N TYR A 60 7.39 2.64 7.02
CA TYR A 60 8.39 3.46 7.71
C TYR A 60 9.71 2.70 7.91
N PHE A 61 9.65 1.43 8.31
CA PHE A 61 10.82 0.58 8.53
C PHE A 61 11.43 -0.01 7.25
N GLY A 62 10.90 0.34 6.08
CA GLY A 62 11.55 0.06 4.79
C GLY A 62 10.92 -1.07 3.98
N ALA A 63 9.74 -1.57 4.35
CA ALA A 63 8.96 -2.42 3.45
C ALA A 63 8.58 -1.60 2.21
N LYS A 64 9.08 -2.00 1.04
CA LYS A 64 9.02 -1.20 -0.21
C LYS A 64 7.66 -1.25 -0.93
N VAL A 65 6.59 -1.70 -0.28
CA VAL A 65 5.31 -1.99 -0.96
C VAL A 65 4.45 -0.75 -1.12
N LEU A 66 4.35 0.10 -0.09
CA LEU A 66 3.63 1.37 -0.15
C LEU A 66 4.43 2.47 0.54
N HIS A 67 4.25 3.71 0.10
CA HIS A 67 4.82 4.87 0.78
C HIS A 67 3.84 5.35 1.87
N PRO A 68 4.29 5.76 3.09
CA PRO A 68 3.38 6.18 4.16
C PRO A 68 2.39 7.29 3.75
N ARG A 69 2.86 8.26 2.94
CA ARG A 69 2.00 9.31 2.37
C ARG A 69 0.82 8.78 1.53
N THR A 70 0.97 7.63 0.87
CA THR A 70 -0.11 7.00 0.09
C THR A 70 -1.21 6.46 1.00
N ILE A 71 -0.88 6.05 2.21
CA ILE A 71 -1.83 5.44 3.15
C ILE A 71 -2.74 6.51 3.79
N ALA A 72 -2.22 7.71 4.06
CA ALA A 72 -2.97 8.72 4.82
C ALA A 72 -4.33 9.13 4.20
N PRO A 73 -4.45 9.44 2.89
CA PRO A 73 -5.73 9.84 2.30
C PRO A 73 -6.80 8.76 2.40
N ILE A 74 -6.46 7.52 2.04
CA ILE A 74 -7.40 6.40 2.05
C ILE A 74 -7.77 5.98 3.48
N ALA A 75 -6.84 6.07 4.44
CA ALA A 75 -7.11 5.77 5.84
C ALA A 75 -8.09 6.78 6.46
N GLN A 76 -7.98 8.07 6.12
CA GLN A 76 -8.90 9.10 6.61
C GLN A 76 -10.36 8.83 6.23
N PHE A 77 -10.59 8.29 5.02
CA PHE A 77 -11.93 7.99 4.51
C PHE A 77 -12.33 6.51 4.63
N GLN A 78 -11.51 5.70 5.30
CA GLN A 78 -11.72 4.25 5.46
C GLN A 78 -11.89 3.52 4.11
N ILE A 79 -11.21 3.98 3.07
CA ILE A 79 -11.26 3.39 1.72
C ILE A 79 -10.26 2.23 1.65
N PRO A 80 -10.71 0.97 1.46
CA PRO A 80 -9.81 -0.18 1.43
C PRO A 80 -8.79 -0.06 0.29
N CYS A 81 -7.55 -0.46 0.57
CA CYS A 81 -6.48 -0.52 -0.41
C CYS A 81 -6.13 -1.97 -0.74
N LEU A 82 -6.13 -2.30 -2.03
CA LEU A 82 -5.79 -3.62 -2.54
C LEU A 82 -4.49 -3.54 -3.31
N ILE A 83 -3.51 -4.35 -2.93
CA ILE A 83 -2.28 -4.53 -3.70
C ILE A 83 -2.46 -5.77 -4.57
N LYS A 84 -2.27 -5.63 -5.88
CA LYS A 84 -2.47 -6.70 -6.86
C LYS A 84 -1.25 -6.84 -7.76
N ASN A 85 -1.04 -8.06 -8.25
CA ASN A 85 -0.02 -8.38 -9.24
C ASN A 85 -0.62 -8.40 -10.65
N THR A 86 0.14 -7.92 -11.65
CA THR A 86 -0.24 -7.98 -13.08
C THR A 86 0.37 -9.22 -13.72
#